data_AF-A0A6I6MIM7-F1
#
_entry.id   AF-A0A6I6MIM7-F1
#
_cell.length_a   1.000
_cell.length_b   1.000
_cell.length_c   1.000
_cell.angle_alpha   90.00
_cell.angle_beta   90.00
_cell.angle_gamma   90.00
#
_symmetry.space_group_name_H-M   'P 1'
#
loop_
_entity.id
_entity.type
_entity.pdbx_description
1 polymer ?
#
loop_
_entity_poly.entity_id
_entity_poly.type
_entity_poly.pdbx_seq_one_letter_code
_entity_poly.pdbx_strand_id
1 'polypeptide(L)'
;MASVGKRRRADPVMDAAVEYFAARSHDAWRKQLLQTNPEQKGKPRMRLRGGVMVDVNQPWAKLHAKAKADNKRAAQDAFAAVRKFPNDREAASDYAHKAWIKRNKSDPSLPKHLFKPYSALSKVEKDKDRAHVDNMKKAIAATRKPVDKVSKAKKAKSARAIVRIDAKSWAGLQAAAKRLSAALGHEVPAEALLAVSADAMAALAKSVASDVRRKRG
;
A
#
# COMPACT_ATOMS: atom_id res chain seq x y z
N MET A 1 25.18 35.15 0.03
CA MET A 1 24.21 34.52 -0.89
C MET A 1 24.00 33.06 -0.50
N ALA A 2 22.88 32.72 0.12
CA ALA A 2 22.59 31.36 0.57
C ALA A 2 21.89 30.57 -0.55
N SER A 3 22.53 29.48 -0.99
CA SER A 3 21.94 28.52 -1.93
C SER A 3 20.71 27.87 -1.31
N VAL A 4 19.53 28.23 -1.84
CA VAL A 4 18.26 27.56 -1.52
C VAL A 4 18.35 26.15 -2.09
N GLY A 5 18.66 25.18 -1.22
CA GLY A 5 18.69 23.77 -1.57
C GLY A 5 17.40 23.35 -2.25
N LYS A 6 17.49 22.96 -3.52
CA LYS A 6 16.41 22.28 -4.24
C LYS A 6 15.93 21.12 -3.37
N ARG A 7 14.74 21.25 -2.76
CA ARG A 7 14.04 20.13 -2.14
C ARG A 7 13.90 19.07 -3.24
N ARG A 8 14.66 17.97 -3.16
CA ARG A 8 14.48 16.82 -4.06
C ARG A 8 13.01 16.46 -3.97
N ARG A 9 12.27 16.66 -5.07
CA ARG A 9 10.88 16.18 -5.18
C ARG A 9 10.88 14.70 -4.79
N ALA A 10 9.95 14.32 -3.92
CA ALA A 10 9.71 12.92 -3.60
C ALA A 10 9.49 12.17 -4.91
N ASP A 11 10.22 11.08 -5.12
CA ASP A 11 9.99 10.17 -6.25
C ASP A 11 8.87 9.22 -5.80
N PRO A 12 7.62 9.42 -6.27
CA PRO A 12 6.48 8.63 -5.79
C PRO A 12 6.62 7.14 -6.13
N VAL A 13 7.37 6.81 -7.18
CA VAL A 13 7.66 5.42 -7.54
C VAL A 13 8.65 4.82 -6.55
N MET A 14 9.68 5.59 -6.18
CA MET A 14 10.62 5.19 -5.13
C MET A 14 9.90 4.94 -3.80
N ASP A 15 9.09 5.89 -3.34
CA ASP A 15 8.42 5.78 -2.03
C ASP A 15 7.46 4.58 -1.98
N ALA A 16 6.69 4.37 -3.05
CA ALA A 16 5.80 3.22 -3.16
C ALA A 16 6.58 1.90 -3.21
N ALA A 17 7.67 1.83 -3.99
CA ALA A 17 8.49 0.62 -4.10
C ALA A 17 9.20 0.29 -2.79
N VAL A 18 9.70 1.30 -2.09
CA VAL A 18 10.34 1.19 -0.77
C VAL A 18 9.35 0.68 0.27
N GLU A 19 8.15 1.24 0.35
CA GLU A 19 7.11 0.77 1.29
C GLU A 19 6.72 -0.67 0.99
N TYR A 20 6.42 -0.96 -0.28
CA TYR A 20 6.00 -2.29 -0.73
C TYR A 20 7.06 -3.35 -0.42
N PHE A 21 8.32 -3.05 -0.73
CA PHE A 21 9.44 -3.94 -0.48
C PHE A 21 9.66 -4.14 1.02
N ALA A 22 9.76 -3.06 1.79
CA ALA A 22 10.06 -3.12 3.22
C ALA A 22 9.00 -3.95 3.97
N ALA A 23 7.72 -3.74 3.67
CA ALA A 23 6.63 -4.51 4.26
C ALA A 23 6.74 -6.01 3.99
N ARG A 24 6.92 -6.38 2.72
CA ARG A 24 6.97 -7.79 2.32
C ARG A 24 8.24 -8.49 2.79
N SER A 25 9.39 -7.82 2.74
CA SER A 25 10.65 -8.37 3.24
C SER A 25 10.58 -8.62 4.73
N HIS A 26 9.98 -7.71 5.50
CA HIS A 26 9.77 -7.89 6.94
C HIS A 26 8.84 -9.07 7.24
N ASP A 27 7.67 -9.13 6.61
CA ASP A 27 6.72 -10.21 6.85
C ASP A 27 7.26 -11.58 6.38
N ALA A 28 8.04 -11.62 5.30
CA ALA A 28 8.73 -12.83 4.84
C ALA A 28 9.79 -13.29 5.84
N TRP A 29 10.61 -12.37 6.35
CA TRP A 29 11.56 -12.66 7.44
C TRP A 29 10.83 -13.20 8.67
N ARG A 30 9.72 -12.57 9.07
CA ARG A 30 8.93 -13.01 10.21
C ARG A 30 8.34 -14.41 9.99
N LYS A 31 7.82 -14.69 8.79
CA LYS A 31 7.32 -16.02 8.44
C LYS A 31 8.42 -17.07 8.56
N GLN A 32 9.60 -16.80 8.01
CA GLN A 32 10.75 -17.70 8.11
C GLN A 32 11.22 -17.89 9.56
N LEU A 33 11.27 -16.82 10.34
CA LEU A 33 11.61 -16.87 11.76
C LEU A 33 10.68 -17.84 12.50
N LEU A 34 9.37 -17.69 12.33
CA LEU A 34 8.37 -18.53 13.02
C LEU A 34 8.34 -19.98 12.48
N GLN A 35 8.73 -20.20 11.23
CA GLN A 35 8.85 -21.55 10.67
C GLN A 35 10.07 -22.28 11.22
N THR A 36 11.19 -21.58 11.38
CA THR A 36 12.46 -22.15 11.87
C THR A 36 12.57 -22.17 13.39
N ASN A 37 11.80 -21.32 14.08
CA ASN A 37 11.80 -21.12 15.52
C ASN A 37 10.34 -21.04 16.01
N PRO A 38 9.57 -22.15 15.95
CA PRO A 38 8.15 -22.14 16.30
C PRO A 38 7.88 -21.68 17.73
N GLU A 39 8.83 -21.88 18.65
CA GLU A 39 8.78 -21.45 20.04
C GLU A 39 8.83 -19.92 20.23
N GLN A 40 9.21 -19.16 19.19
CA GLN A 40 9.13 -17.69 19.18
C GLN A 40 7.74 -17.18 18.77
N LYS A 41 6.80 -18.05 18.42
CA LYS A 41 5.43 -17.64 18.11
C LYS A 41 4.77 -17.03 19.35
N GLY A 42 4.27 -15.80 19.20
CA GLY A 42 3.64 -15.04 20.28
C GLY A 42 4.62 -14.43 21.29
N LYS A 43 5.93 -14.65 21.15
CA LYS A 43 6.94 -14.06 22.04
C LYS A 43 7.57 -12.80 21.44
N PRO A 44 7.75 -11.72 22.21
CA PRO A 44 8.40 -10.52 21.70
C PRO A 44 9.88 -10.81 21.42
N ARG A 45 10.40 -10.25 20.33
CA ARG A 45 11.83 -10.26 19.99
C ARG A 45 12.36 -8.85 20.07
N MET A 46 12.87 -8.47 21.24
CA MET A 46 13.32 -7.11 21.50
C MET A 46 14.65 -6.83 20.79
N ARG A 47 14.70 -5.76 19.98
CA ARG A 47 15.91 -5.29 19.31
C ARG A 47 16.03 -3.77 19.42
N LEU A 48 17.25 -3.28 19.62
CA LEU A 48 17.52 -1.85 19.65
C LEU A 48 17.36 -1.26 18.23
N ARG A 49 16.52 -0.24 18.09
CA ARG A 49 16.28 0.48 16.82
C ARG A 49 16.19 1.97 17.06
N GLY A 50 17.22 2.70 16.64
CA GLY A 50 17.28 4.16 16.79
C GLY A 50 17.17 4.61 18.24
N GLY A 51 17.87 3.91 19.15
CA GLY A 51 17.92 4.23 20.59
C GLY A 51 16.80 3.62 21.43
N VAL A 52 15.82 2.93 20.83
CA VAL A 52 14.69 2.34 21.55
C VAL A 52 14.65 0.83 21.36
N MET A 53 14.42 0.08 22.44
CA MET A 53 14.16 -1.36 22.36
C MET A 53 12.76 -1.59 21.83
N VAL A 54 12.64 -2.28 20.69
CA VAL A 54 11.36 -2.52 20.02
C VAL A 54 11.15 -4.00 19.75
N ASP A 55 9.92 -4.48 19.87
CA ASP A 55 9.56 -5.82 19.44
C ASP A 55 9.53 -5.88 17.91
N VAL A 56 10.47 -6.63 17.34
CA VAL A 56 10.54 -6.83 15.88
C VAL A 56 9.72 -8.05 15.42
N ASN A 57 9.21 -8.89 16.32
CA ASN A 57 8.37 -10.06 15.97
C ASN A 57 6.89 -9.70 15.76
N GLN A 58 6.61 -8.50 15.26
CA GLN A 58 5.27 -8.01 14.95
C GLN A 58 5.03 -8.04 13.44
N PRO A 59 3.80 -8.27 12.97
CA PRO A 59 3.46 -8.08 11.56
C PRO A 59 3.70 -6.62 11.14
N TRP A 60 4.00 -6.35 9.86
CA TRP A 60 4.34 -5.00 9.38
C TRP A 60 3.34 -3.93 9.85
N ALA A 61 2.04 -4.21 9.79
CA ALA A 61 1.00 -3.28 10.23
C ALA A 61 1.22 -2.76 11.68
N LYS A 62 1.63 -3.66 12.59
CA LYS A 62 1.84 -3.38 14.02
C LYS A 62 3.30 -3.07 14.38
N LEU A 63 4.22 -3.16 13.42
CA LEU A 63 5.64 -2.94 13.66
C LEU A 63 5.92 -1.49 14.07
N HIS A 64 6.77 -1.30 15.07
CA HIS A 64 7.16 0.01 15.58
C HIS A 64 7.78 0.89 14.47
N ALA A 65 7.49 2.20 14.49
CA ALA A 65 7.92 3.13 13.44
C ALA A 65 9.45 3.17 13.23
N LYS A 66 10.25 3.05 14.30
CA LYS A 66 11.73 2.99 14.19
C LYS A 66 12.21 1.71 13.50
N ALA A 67 11.55 0.58 13.71
CA ALA A 67 11.86 -0.67 13.01
C ALA A 67 11.39 -0.62 11.54
N LYS A 68 10.25 0.01 11.26
CA LYS A 68 9.83 0.31 9.88
C LYS A 68 10.85 1.19 9.17
N ALA A 69 11.34 2.25 9.82
CA ALA A 69 12.34 3.15 9.26
C ALA A 69 13.65 2.43 8.93
N ASP A 70 14.08 1.48 9.77
CA ASP A 70 15.24 0.64 9.52
C ASP A 70 15.08 -0.25 8.28
N ASN A 71 13.94 -0.96 8.17
CA ASN A 71 13.61 -1.74 6.98
C ASN A 71 13.49 -0.88 5.72
N LYS A 72 12.92 0.33 5.83
CA LYS A 72 12.85 1.30 4.72
C LYS A 72 14.22 1.77 4.27
N ARG A 73 15.18 1.96 5.18
CA ARG A 73 16.57 2.29 4.79
C ARG A 73 17.22 1.17 3.99
N ALA A 74 17.04 -0.09 4.41
CA ALA A 74 17.49 -1.23 3.61
C ALA A 74 16.84 -1.26 2.21
N ALA A 75 15.53 -1.00 2.14
CA ALA A 75 14.80 -0.90 0.88
C ALA A 75 15.29 0.25 0.00
N GLN A 76 15.60 1.42 0.56
CA GLN A 76 16.16 2.56 -0.18
C GLN A 76 17.51 2.20 -0.81
N ASP A 77 18.36 1.48 -0.08
CA ASP A 77 19.65 1.03 -0.60
C ASP A 77 19.49 0.00 -1.73
N ALA A 78 18.53 -0.92 -1.60
CA ALA A 78 18.19 -1.84 -2.68
C ALA A 78 17.64 -1.12 -3.92
N PHE A 79 16.78 -0.10 -3.74
CA PHE A 79 16.27 0.71 -4.83
C PHE A 79 17.41 1.47 -5.52
N ALA A 80 18.33 2.06 -4.75
CA ALA A 80 19.51 2.73 -5.28
C ALA A 80 20.40 1.76 -6.08
N ALA A 81 20.58 0.53 -5.61
CA ALA A 81 21.32 -0.52 -6.30
C ALA A 81 20.69 -0.85 -7.66
N VAL A 82 19.39 -1.13 -7.68
CA VAL A 82 18.65 -1.46 -8.92
C VAL A 82 18.66 -0.29 -9.90
N ARG A 83 18.55 0.94 -9.42
CA ARG A 83 18.58 2.13 -10.27
C ARG A 83 19.97 2.35 -10.88
N LYS A 84 21.03 2.08 -10.13
CA LYS A 84 22.41 2.25 -10.58
C LYS A 84 22.83 1.14 -11.55
N PHE A 85 22.35 -0.08 -11.33
CA PHE A 85 22.69 -1.27 -12.11
C PHE A 85 21.42 -1.98 -12.58
N PRO A 86 20.67 -1.39 -13.55
CA PRO A 86 19.38 -1.94 -13.97
C PRO A 86 19.51 -3.33 -14.60
N ASN A 87 20.59 -3.55 -15.36
CA ASN A 87 20.81 -4.77 -16.15
C ASN A 87 21.90 -5.68 -15.58
N ASP A 88 22.62 -5.25 -14.53
CA ASP A 88 23.67 -6.05 -13.90
C ASP A 88 23.25 -6.44 -12.48
N ARG A 89 22.85 -7.70 -12.33
CA ARG A 89 22.39 -8.26 -11.05
C ARG A 89 23.53 -8.39 -10.04
N GLU A 90 24.73 -8.73 -10.48
CA GLU A 90 25.86 -8.94 -9.57
C GLU A 90 26.39 -7.61 -9.04
N ALA A 91 26.53 -6.60 -9.91
CA ALA A 91 26.92 -5.25 -9.48
C ALA A 91 25.87 -4.60 -8.56
N ALA A 92 24.58 -4.83 -8.83
CA ALA A 92 23.50 -4.41 -7.92
C ALA A 92 23.62 -5.10 -6.55
N SER A 93 23.92 -6.40 -6.53
CA SER A 93 24.02 -7.19 -5.29
C SER A 93 25.23 -6.77 -4.47
N ASP A 94 26.39 -6.57 -5.10
CA ASP A 94 27.59 -6.04 -4.44
C ASP A 94 27.34 -4.63 -3.86
N TYR A 95 26.64 -3.76 -4.60
CA TYR A 95 26.27 -2.44 -4.09
C TYR A 95 25.36 -2.52 -2.85
N ALA A 96 24.34 -3.39 -2.90
CA ALA A 96 23.44 -3.61 -1.77
C ALA A 96 24.19 -4.17 -0.56
N HIS A 97 25.13 -5.09 -0.77
CA HIS A 97 25.97 -5.67 0.29
C HIS A 97 26.88 -4.63 0.94
N LYS A 98 27.57 -3.80 0.14
CA LYS A 98 28.39 -2.68 0.64
C LYS A 98 27.57 -1.70 1.48
N ALA A 99 26.36 -1.37 1.03
CA ALA A 99 25.44 -0.55 1.81
C ALA A 99 25.03 -1.23 3.12
N TRP A 100 24.73 -2.53 3.09
CA TRP A 100 24.40 -3.32 4.28
C TRP A 100 25.54 -3.33 5.29
N ILE A 101 26.78 -3.60 4.87
CA ILE A 101 27.98 -3.53 5.73
C ILE A 101 28.09 -2.14 6.38
N LYS A 102 27.95 -1.07 5.59
CA LYS A 102 28.07 0.31 6.10
C LYS A 102 27.09 0.60 7.23
N ARG A 103 25.86 0.09 7.15
CA ARG A 103 24.82 0.27 8.18
C ARG A 103 25.04 -0.61 9.41
N ASN A 104 25.61 -1.80 9.21
CA ASN A 104 25.55 -2.89 10.19
C ASN A 104 26.90 -3.23 10.84
N LYS A 105 28.02 -2.66 10.38
CA LYS A 105 29.37 -3.00 10.89
C LYS A 105 29.55 -2.87 12.40
N SER A 106 28.81 -1.95 13.02
CA SER A 106 28.85 -1.69 14.46
C SER A 106 27.86 -2.53 15.27
N ASP A 107 27.02 -3.36 14.64
CA ASP A 107 26.09 -4.24 15.35
C ASP A 107 26.86 -5.46 15.89
N PRO A 108 26.91 -5.66 17.22
CA PRO A 108 27.60 -6.80 17.82
C PRO A 108 26.82 -8.12 17.65
N SER A 109 25.52 -8.06 17.35
CA SER A 109 24.66 -9.24 17.21
C SER A 109 24.77 -9.93 15.85
N LEU A 110 25.50 -9.34 14.90
CA LEU A 110 25.64 -9.87 13.54
C LEU A 110 26.93 -10.69 13.36
N PRO A 111 26.87 -11.81 12.63
CA PRO A 111 28.03 -12.66 12.40
C PRO A 111 29.16 -11.91 11.66
N LYS A 112 30.36 -11.89 12.24
CA LYS A 112 31.47 -11.09 11.71
C LYS A 112 31.96 -11.54 10.32
N HIS A 113 31.78 -12.82 9.99
CA HIS A 113 32.15 -13.37 8.69
C HIS A 113 31.37 -12.78 7.50
N LEU A 114 30.22 -12.13 7.75
CA LEU A 114 29.41 -11.49 6.72
C LEU A 114 29.95 -10.11 6.30
N PHE A 115 30.84 -9.49 7.09
CA PHE A 115 31.45 -8.18 6.75
C PHE A 115 32.63 -8.28 5.78
N LYS A 116 32.68 -9.35 4.97
CA LYS A 116 33.66 -9.53 3.90
C LYS A 116 33.16 -8.90 2.60
N PRO A 117 34.05 -8.54 1.66
CA PRO A 117 33.65 -8.10 0.33
C PRO A 117 32.73 -9.11 -0.35
N TYR A 118 31.80 -8.63 -1.19
CA TYR A 118 30.82 -9.50 -1.86
C TYR A 118 31.49 -10.64 -2.63
N SER A 119 32.60 -10.37 -3.33
CA SER A 119 33.36 -11.39 -4.07
C SER A 119 33.81 -12.56 -3.20
N ALA A 120 34.11 -12.33 -1.91
CA ALA A 120 34.59 -13.32 -0.96
C ALA A 120 33.48 -14.04 -0.18
N LEU A 121 32.21 -13.70 -0.43
CA LEU A 121 31.07 -14.41 0.15
C LEU A 121 30.86 -15.78 -0.52
N SER A 122 30.32 -16.73 0.25
CA SER A 122 29.84 -18.00 -0.29
C SER A 122 28.68 -17.76 -1.26
N LYS A 123 28.41 -18.73 -2.13
CA LYS A 123 27.28 -18.65 -3.08
C LYS A 123 25.94 -18.43 -2.35
N VAL A 124 25.75 -19.11 -1.21
CA VAL A 124 24.53 -19.02 -0.40
C VAL A 124 24.33 -17.62 0.17
N GLU A 125 25.40 -16.95 0.63
CA GLU A 125 25.31 -15.58 1.13
C GLU A 125 25.05 -14.59 -0.01
N LYS A 126 25.73 -14.76 -1.16
CA LYS A 126 25.46 -13.95 -2.36
C LYS A 126 24.00 -14.09 -2.84
N ASP A 127 23.43 -15.28 -2.75
CA ASP A 127 22.04 -15.53 -3.13
C ASP A 127 21.03 -14.73 -2.30
N LYS A 128 21.39 -14.34 -1.06
CA LYS A 128 20.55 -13.44 -0.25
C LYS A 128 20.56 -12.02 -0.81
N ASP A 129 21.73 -11.47 -1.16
CA ASP A 129 21.84 -10.13 -1.77
C ASP A 129 21.16 -10.09 -3.14
N ARG A 130 21.37 -11.13 -3.95
CA ARG A 130 20.70 -11.32 -5.23
C ARG A 130 19.18 -11.34 -5.10
N ALA A 131 18.66 -12.14 -4.15
CA ALA A 131 17.23 -12.17 -3.86
C ALA A 131 16.72 -10.81 -3.38
N HIS A 132 17.51 -10.05 -2.62
CA HIS A 132 17.18 -8.69 -2.18
C HIS A 132 16.99 -7.75 -3.38
N VAL A 133 17.92 -7.78 -4.34
CA VAL A 133 17.84 -7.01 -5.59
C VAL A 133 16.65 -7.45 -6.44
N ASP A 134 16.46 -8.75 -6.64
CA ASP A 134 15.37 -9.29 -7.46
C ASP A 134 13.99 -8.93 -6.89
N ASN A 135 13.84 -9.00 -5.57
CA ASN A 135 12.62 -8.60 -4.89
C ASN A 135 12.37 -7.09 -5.02
N MET A 136 13.40 -6.26 -5.07
CA MET A 136 13.25 -4.83 -5.32
C MET A 136 12.85 -4.56 -6.77
N LYS A 137 13.43 -5.25 -7.75
CA LYS A 137 12.98 -5.19 -9.16
C LYS A 137 11.50 -5.55 -9.27
N LYS A 138 11.06 -6.61 -8.58
CA LYS A 138 9.65 -6.99 -8.50
C LYS A 138 8.79 -5.91 -7.84
N ALA A 139 9.26 -5.27 -6.77
CA ALA A 139 8.55 -4.18 -6.10
C ALA A 139 8.37 -2.95 -7.01
N ILE A 140 9.42 -2.56 -7.73
CA ILE A 140 9.37 -1.47 -8.71
C ILE A 140 8.37 -1.81 -9.83
N ALA A 141 8.41 -3.03 -10.37
CA ALA A 141 7.44 -3.47 -11.37
C ALA A 141 6.00 -3.49 -10.81
N ALA A 142 5.81 -3.96 -9.58
CA ALA A 142 4.52 -4.03 -8.90
C ALA A 142 3.95 -2.66 -8.52
N THR A 143 4.77 -1.62 -8.45
CA THR A 143 4.35 -0.23 -8.19
C THR A 143 4.22 0.61 -9.46
N ARG A 144 4.83 0.19 -10.57
CA ARG A 144 4.52 0.71 -11.92
C ARG A 144 3.17 0.20 -12.44
N LYS A 145 2.88 -1.10 -12.26
CA LYS A 145 1.61 -1.71 -12.66
C LYS A 145 0.33 -1.03 -12.11
N PRO A 146 0.30 -0.47 -10.89
CA PRO A 146 -0.83 0.30 -10.41
C PRO A 146 -0.90 1.69 -11.05
N VAL A 147 0.15 2.26 -11.63
CA VAL A 147 0.00 3.52 -12.41
C VAL A 147 -0.77 3.25 -13.71
N ASP A 148 -0.45 2.14 -14.40
CA ASP A 148 -1.14 1.73 -15.64
C ASP A 148 -2.52 1.09 -15.40
N LYS A 149 -2.72 0.45 -14.24
CA LYS A 149 -4.03 -0.07 -13.85
C LYS A 149 -4.89 0.94 -13.10
N VAL A 150 -4.36 2.00 -12.49
CA VAL A 150 -5.20 3.08 -11.92
C VAL A 150 -5.76 3.96 -13.06
N SER A 151 -5.01 4.18 -14.14
CA SER A 151 -5.54 4.85 -15.33
C SER A 151 -6.61 4.00 -16.06
N LYS A 152 -6.46 2.67 -16.10
CA LYS A 152 -7.47 1.77 -16.70
C LYS A 152 -8.62 1.36 -15.75
N ALA A 153 -8.38 1.22 -14.44
CA ALA A 153 -9.41 0.85 -13.46
C ALA A 153 -10.29 2.03 -13.02
N LYS A 154 -9.82 3.29 -13.13
CA LYS A 154 -10.71 4.45 -13.06
C LYS A 154 -11.73 4.47 -14.21
N LYS A 155 -11.46 3.82 -15.34
CA LYS A 155 -12.42 3.62 -16.42
C LYS A 155 -13.35 2.42 -16.24
N ALA A 156 -13.01 1.46 -15.38
CA ALA A 156 -13.69 0.16 -15.31
C ALA A 156 -14.42 -0.15 -13.99
N LYS A 157 -14.30 0.67 -12.94
CA LYS A 157 -14.97 0.43 -11.64
C LYS A 157 -15.82 1.59 -11.10
N SER A 158 -16.23 2.53 -11.94
CA SER A 158 -17.33 3.47 -11.62
C SER A 158 -18.56 3.25 -12.48
N ALA A 159 -18.92 1.99 -12.74
CA ALA A 159 -20.31 1.66 -13.08
C ALA A 159 -21.12 1.49 -11.80
N ARG A 160 -21.13 2.51 -10.92
CA ARG A 160 -22.41 2.90 -10.33
C ARG A 160 -23.02 3.77 -11.40
N ALA A 161 -24.18 3.39 -11.95
CA ALA A 161 -24.90 4.27 -12.86
C ALA A 161 -25.11 5.59 -12.12
N ILE A 162 -24.30 6.60 -12.47
CA ILE A 162 -24.56 7.98 -12.05
C ILE A 162 -25.80 8.35 -12.84
N VAL A 163 -26.96 8.29 -12.20
CA VAL A 163 -28.18 8.87 -12.76
C VAL A 163 -27.90 10.37 -12.85
N ARG A 164 -27.61 10.83 -14.06
CA ARG A 164 -27.47 12.25 -14.34
C ARG A 164 -28.88 12.80 -14.52
N ILE A 165 -29.32 13.61 -13.56
CA ILE A 165 -30.54 14.40 -13.71
C ILE A 165 -30.16 15.60 -14.56
N ASP A 166 -30.84 15.80 -15.68
CA ASP A 166 -30.62 16.99 -16.50
C ASP A 166 -31.12 18.26 -15.79
N ALA A 167 -30.62 19.42 -16.22
CA ALA A 167 -30.91 20.69 -15.56
C ALA A 167 -32.42 21.02 -15.53
N LYS A 168 -33.19 20.60 -16.54
CA LYS A 168 -34.64 20.86 -16.60
C LYS A 168 -35.38 20.00 -15.57
N SER A 169 -35.01 18.72 -15.48
CA SER A 169 -35.56 17.81 -14.47
C SER A 169 -35.21 18.26 -13.05
N TRP A 170 -33.99 18.77 -12.83
CA TRP A 170 -33.59 19.34 -11.54
C TRP A 170 -34.38 20.60 -11.17
N ALA A 171 -34.58 21.52 -12.13
CA ALA A 171 -35.39 22.71 -11.91
C ALA A 171 -36.86 22.37 -11.57
N GLY A 172 -37.42 21.35 -12.21
CA GLY A 172 -38.75 20.83 -11.89
C GLY A 172 -38.85 20.29 -10.46
N LEU A 173 -37.83 19.54 -10.01
CA LEU A 173 -37.73 19.03 -8.64
C LEU A 173 -37.62 20.16 -7.61
N GLN A 174 -36.82 21.19 -7.88
CA GLN A 174 -36.72 22.36 -7.01
C GLN A 174 -38.04 23.12 -6.91
N ALA A 175 -38.79 23.24 -8.02
CA ALA A 175 -40.11 23.85 -8.00
C ALA A 175 -41.13 23.03 -7.19
N ALA A 176 -41.09 21.70 -7.31
CA ALA A 176 -41.94 20.80 -6.52
C ALA A 176 -41.60 20.87 -5.02
N ALA A 177 -40.31 20.88 -4.68
CA ALA A 177 -39.81 21.04 -3.31
C ALA A 177 -40.30 22.33 -2.67
N LYS A 178 -40.25 23.46 -3.39
CA LYS A 178 -40.78 24.74 -2.92
C LYS A 178 -42.28 24.72 -2.67
N ARG A 179 -43.06 24.10 -3.57
CA ARG A 179 -44.52 23.97 -3.40
C ARG A 179 -44.87 23.11 -2.18
N LEU A 180 -44.16 22.00 -1.99
CA LEU A 180 -44.37 21.11 -0.86
C LEU A 180 -43.96 21.80 0.46
N SER A 181 -42.84 22.50 0.47
CA SER A 181 -42.39 23.27 1.64
C SER A 181 -43.41 24.32 2.06
N ALA A 182 -44.00 25.02 1.09
CA ALA A 182 -45.06 26.00 1.34
C ALA A 182 -46.35 25.37 1.91
N ALA A 183 -46.71 24.17 1.45
CA ALA A 183 -47.88 23.46 1.94
C ALA A 183 -47.68 22.86 3.35
N LEU A 184 -46.46 22.43 3.67
CA LEU A 184 -46.13 21.77 4.94
C LEU A 184 -45.65 22.73 6.03
N GLY A 185 -45.42 24.00 5.72
CA GLY A 185 -44.96 25.02 6.66
C GLY A 185 -43.51 24.82 7.16
N HIS A 186 -42.74 23.94 6.52
CA HIS A 186 -41.33 23.71 6.82
C HIS A 186 -40.55 23.37 5.54
N GLU A 187 -39.24 23.61 5.55
CA GLU A 187 -38.40 23.44 4.37
C GLU A 187 -38.20 21.96 4.02
N VAL A 188 -38.50 21.60 2.77
CA VAL A 188 -38.23 20.29 2.19
C VAL A 188 -37.22 20.46 1.06
N PRO A 189 -36.00 19.89 1.18
CA PRO A 189 -35.01 19.97 0.12
C PRO A 189 -35.37 19.05 -1.06
N ALA A 190 -34.97 19.43 -2.27
CA ALA A 190 -35.28 18.68 -3.50
C ALA A 190 -34.66 17.26 -3.49
N GLU A 191 -33.55 17.10 -2.79
CA GLU A 191 -32.87 15.82 -2.55
C GLU A 191 -33.72 14.86 -1.72
N ALA A 192 -34.53 15.36 -0.78
CA ALA A 192 -35.43 14.53 0.02
C ALA A 192 -36.56 13.94 -0.84
N LEU A 193 -37.07 14.71 -1.82
CA LEU A 193 -38.06 14.20 -2.77
C LEU A 193 -37.49 13.08 -3.66
N LEU A 194 -36.23 13.20 -4.07
CA LEU A 194 -35.54 12.16 -4.83
C LEU A 194 -35.33 10.88 -4.02
N ALA A 195 -34.96 11.00 -2.74
CA ALA A 195 -34.80 9.85 -1.85
C ALA A 195 -36.14 9.13 -1.64
N VAL A 196 -37.20 9.87 -1.33
CA VAL A 196 -38.54 9.29 -1.09
C VAL A 196 -39.11 8.62 -2.32
N SER A 197 -38.93 9.22 -3.51
CA SER A 197 -39.38 8.61 -4.77
C SER A 197 -38.59 7.35 -5.14
N ALA A 198 -37.28 7.31 -4.87
CA ALA A 198 -36.46 6.12 -5.08
C ALA A 198 -36.87 4.97 -4.14
N ASP A 199 -37.13 5.27 -2.87
CA ASP A 199 -37.57 4.28 -1.89
C ASP A 199 -38.98 3.76 -2.20
N ALA A 200 -39.90 4.63 -2.64
CA ALA A 200 -41.24 4.24 -3.09
C ALA A 200 -41.18 3.31 -4.31
N MET A 201 -40.31 3.60 -5.29
CA MET A 201 -40.11 2.75 -6.47
C MET A 201 -39.45 1.42 -6.11
N ALA A 202 -38.52 1.40 -5.15
CA ALA A 202 -37.91 0.17 -4.66
C ALA A 202 -38.92 -0.71 -3.89
N ALA A 203 -39.82 -0.10 -3.12
CA ALA A 203 -40.91 -0.80 -2.44
C ALA A 203 -41.91 -1.41 -3.44
N LEU A 204 -42.28 -0.66 -4.48
CA LEU A 204 -43.14 -1.16 -5.57
C LEU A 204 -42.47 -2.29 -6.36
N ALA A 205 -41.17 -2.17 -6.65
CA ALA A 205 -40.43 -3.24 -7.34
C ALA A 205 -40.39 -4.53 -6.51
N LYS A 206 -40.28 -4.41 -5.17
CA LYS A 206 -40.36 -5.56 -4.25
C LYS A 206 -41.75 -6.18 -4.21
N SER A 207 -42.82 -5.39 -4.20
CA SER A 207 -44.19 -5.91 -4.18
C SER A 207 -44.55 -6.65 -5.47
N VAL A 208 -44.15 -6.10 -6.63
CA VAL A 208 -44.33 -6.74 -7.94
C VAL A 208 -43.53 -8.05 -8.03
N ALA A 209 -42.30 -8.07 -7.51
CA ALA A 209 -41.48 -9.29 -7.48
C ALA A 209 -42.07 -10.38 -6.57
N SER A 210 -42.69 -10.02 -5.44
CA SER A 210 -43.38 -10.97 -4.58
C SER A 210 -44.65 -11.56 -5.22
N ASP A 211 -45.42 -10.76 -5.96
CA ASP A 211 -46.63 -11.22 -6.64
C ASP A 211 -46.33 -12.19 -7.80
N VAL A 212 -45.25 -11.96 -8.54
CA VAL A 212 -44.78 -12.87 -9.60
C VAL A 212 -44.33 -14.21 -9.01
N ARG A 213 -43.73 -14.21 -7.83
CA ARG A 213 -43.29 -15.43 -7.15
C ARG A 213 -44.47 -16.22 -6.58
N ARG A 214 -45.55 -15.54 -6.15
CA ARG A 214 -46.78 -16.17 -5.64
C ARG A 214 -47.65 -16.80 -6.73
N LYS A 215 -47.58 -16.32 -7.97
CA LYS A 215 -48.31 -16.87 -9.14
C LYS A 215 -47.60 -18.07 -9.80
N ARG A 216 -46.40 -18.43 -9.35
CA ARG A 216 -45.55 -19.50 -9.93
C ARG A 216 -45.32 -20.70 -9.00
N GLY A 217 -45.93 -20.71 -7.82
CA GLY A 217 -45.99 -21.86 -6.91
C GLY A 217 -47.44 -22.26 -6.72
#